data_AF-H2ZI90-F1
#
_entry.id   AF-H2ZI90-F1
#
_cell.length_a   1.000
_cell.length_b   1.000
_cell.length_c   1.000
_cell.angle_alpha   90.00
_cell.angle_beta   90.00
_cell.angle_gamma   90.00
#
_symmetry.space_group_name_H-M   'P 1'
#
loop_
_entity.id
_entity.type
_entity.pdbx_description
1 polymer ?
#
loop_
_entity_poly.entity_id
_entity_poly.type
_entity_poly.pdbx_seq_one_letter_code
_entity_poly.pdbx_strand_id
1 'polypeptide(L)'
;MATEMSCPNQQLFWQSSIGIGISAGIFLVPIIGHPKALGNETLWPVLVGVSGLPSALYLISSWWIPESPYYLLRKGKVEDAADALRKLRINKKDVIKAEIEIIRGEIKDIPNVGIKVIVSTSQYRKQLFAVILLHSNYMLVGFNHVAMFSDIVFAQAGIPLHLVTFASIGVFGVSFIAAIFGSKVVGKFGPLKVTLVSNAVIIFSIALFTATRATSHLAPTILPYITIVAVGVFLIVWTGGLNVALFPLFMNYTIEATRVTVLAYDSVVFW
;
A
#
# COMPACT_ATOMS: atom_id res chain seq x y z
N MET A 1 -10.85 -4.29 -9.01
CA MET A 1 -12.05 -3.92 -8.22
C MET A 1 -12.15 -2.42 -7.89
N ALA A 2 -11.36 -1.84 -6.97
CA ALA A 2 -11.50 -0.42 -6.60
C ALA A 2 -11.27 0.54 -7.78
N THR A 3 -10.35 0.18 -8.67
CA THR A 3 -10.01 0.90 -9.90
C THR A 3 -11.07 0.82 -10.96
N GLU A 4 -11.62 -0.37 -11.18
CA GLU A 4 -12.76 -0.65 -12.08
C GLU A 4 -14.05 0.06 -11.64
N MET A 5 -14.22 0.31 -10.33
CA MET A 5 -15.40 1.00 -9.80
C MET A 5 -15.24 2.53 -9.73
N SER A 6 -14.02 3.06 -9.75
CA SER A 6 -13.77 4.49 -9.60
C SER A 6 -13.90 5.27 -10.92
N CYS A 7 -14.36 6.53 -10.86
CA CYS A 7 -14.38 7.42 -12.02
C CYS A 7 -12.95 7.66 -12.56
N PRO A 8 -12.75 7.79 -13.89
CA PRO A 8 -11.42 7.95 -14.49
C PRO A 8 -10.57 9.08 -13.87
N ASN A 9 -11.20 10.19 -13.48
CA ASN A 9 -10.53 11.35 -12.89
C ASN A 9 -10.11 11.17 -11.41
N GLN A 10 -10.55 10.08 -10.75
CA GLN A 10 -10.24 9.80 -9.33
C GLN A 10 -9.53 8.45 -9.11
N GLN A 11 -9.24 7.70 -10.17
CA GLN A 11 -8.63 6.38 -10.08
C GLN A 11 -7.34 6.37 -9.26
N LEU A 12 -6.46 7.37 -9.45
CA LEU A 12 -5.18 7.43 -8.75
C LEU A 12 -5.34 7.64 -7.23
N PHE A 13 -6.35 8.41 -6.82
CA PHE A 13 -6.66 8.63 -5.41
C PHE A 13 -7.17 7.33 -4.76
N TRP A 14 -8.09 6.63 -5.42
CA TRP A 14 -8.61 5.35 -4.95
C TRP A 14 -7.58 4.20 -4.98
N GLN A 15 -6.56 4.29 -5.84
CA GLN A 15 -5.41 3.38 -5.78
C GLN A 15 -4.51 3.69 -4.59
N SER A 16 -4.29 4.98 -4.32
CA SER A 16 -3.48 5.47 -3.20
C SER A 16 -4.13 5.20 -1.85
N SER A 17 -5.47 5.09 -1.77
CA SER A 17 -6.18 4.85 -0.51
C SER A 17 -5.86 3.49 0.12
N ILE A 18 -5.42 2.50 -0.66
CA ILE A 18 -4.94 1.22 -0.13
C ILE A 18 -3.69 1.45 0.74
N GLY A 19 -2.73 2.23 0.23
CA GLY A 19 -1.53 2.61 0.99
C GLY A 19 -1.86 3.41 2.24
N ILE A 20 -2.84 4.32 2.17
CA ILE A 20 -3.32 5.07 3.34
C ILE A 20 -3.93 4.13 4.39
N GLY A 21 -4.72 3.13 3.97
CA GLY A 21 -5.29 2.12 4.88
C GLY A 21 -4.22 1.30 5.59
N ILE A 22 -3.19 0.84 4.86
CA ILE A 22 -2.02 0.16 5.44
C ILE A 22 -1.34 1.07 6.47
N SER A 23 -1.15 2.35 6.14
CA SER A 23 -0.52 3.34 7.02
C SER A 23 -1.34 3.60 8.29
N ALA A 24 -2.67 3.61 8.18
CA ALA A 24 -3.57 3.71 9.32
C ALA A 24 -3.42 2.50 10.26
N GLY A 25 -3.36 1.30 9.70
CA GLY A 25 -3.11 0.08 10.46
C GLY A 25 -1.79 0.15 11.24
N ILE A 26 -0.70 0.50 10.55
CA ILE A 26 0.64 0.66 11.16
C ILE A 26 0.62 1.69 12.29
N PHE A 27 -0.12 2.80 12.14
CA PHE A 27 -0.25 3.81 13.19
C PHE A 27 -1.11 3.36 14.38
N LEU A 28 -2.18 2.59 14.14
CA LEU A 28 -3.07 2.11 15.20
C LEU A 28 -2.42 1.02 16.07
N VAL A 29 -1.57 0.17 15.50
CA VAL A 29 -0.88 -0.91 16.22
C VAL A 29 -0.15 -0.44 17.49
N PRO A 30 0.77 0.55 17.46
CA PRO A 30 1.48 0.98 18.65
C PRO A 30 0.58 1.72 19.67
N ILE A 31 -0.57 2.27 19.24
CA ILE A 31 -1.56 2.87 20.15
C ILE A 31 -2.27 1.78 20.95
N ILE A 32 -2.81 0.78 20.26
CA ILE A 32 -3.57 -0.31 20.88
C ILE A 32 -2.64 -1.24 21.66
N GLY A 33 -1.45 -1.51 21.09
CA GLY A 33 -0.40 -2.33 21.67
C GLY A 33 0.47 -1.61 22.71
N HIS A 34 0.12 -0.39 23.13
CA HIS A 34 0.86 0.30 24.19
C HIS A 34 0.79 -0.51 25.51
N PRO A 35 1.86 -0.59 26.32
CA PRO A 35 1.86 -1.37 27.58
C PRO A 35 0.77 -0.99 28.58
N LYS A 36 0.35 0.28 28.58
CA LYS A 36 -0.79 0.79 29.38
C LYS A 36 -2.17 0.45 28.80
N ALA A 37 -2.24 -0.05 27.58
CA ALA A 37 -3.46 -0.44 26.88
C ALA A 37 -3.55 -1.97 26.83
N LEU A 38 -3.53 -2.58 25.64
CA LEU A 38 -3.65 -4.04 25.46
C LEU A 38 -2.29 -4.75 25.32
N GLY A 39 -1.18 -4.01 25.27
CA GLY A 39 0.17 -4.55 25.12
C GLY A 39 0.84 -5.01 26.41
N ASN A 40 0.09 -5.63 27.33
CA ASN A 40 0.64 -6.18 28.58
C ASN A 40 0.65 -7.72 28.54
N GLU A 41 1.39 -8.34 29.47
CA GLU A 41 1.59 -9.79 29.53
C GLU A 41 0.29 -10.59 29.63
N THR A 42 -0.80 -9.97 30.12
CA THR A 42 -2.10 -10.62 30.28
C THR A 42 -3.07 -10.39 29.11
N LEU A 43 -2.98 -9.24 28.43
CA LEU A 43 -3.94 -8.80 27.41
C LEU A 43 -3.42 -8.95 25.98
N TRP A 44 -2.20 -9.44 25.76
CA TRP A 44 -1.68 -9.71 24.43
C TRP A 44 -2.58 -10.64 23.57
N PRO A 45 -3.30 -11.65 24.11
CA PRO A 45 -4.21 -12.45 23.29
C PRO A 45 -5.42 -11.63 22.84
N VAL A 46 -5.87 -10.67 23.67
CA VAL A 46 -6.97 -9.75 23.34
C VAL A 46 -6.53 -8.78 22.26
N LEU A 47 -5.29 -8.28 22.29
CA LEU A 47 -4.71 -7.46 21.22
C LEU A 47 -4.77 -8.19 19.86
N VAL A 48 -4.41 -9.48 19.83
CA VAL A 48 -4.51 -10.32 18.63
C VAL A 48 -5.98 -10.51 18.23
N GLY A 49 -6.88 -10.76 19.17
CA GLY A 49 -8.32 -10.89 18.89
C GLY A 49 -8.93 -9.62 18.26
N VAL A 50 -8.55 -8.44 18.75
CA VAL A 50 -9.01 -7.13 18.23
C VAL A 50 -8.59 -6.93 16.77
N SER A 51 -7.45 -7.49 16.33
CA SER A 51 -7.02 -7.43 14.93
C SER A 51 -7.97 -8.17 13.97
N GLY A 52 -8.82 -9.07 14.47
CA GLY A 52 -9.87 -9.73 13.70
C GLY A 52 -11.11 -8.86 13.45
N LEU A 53 -11.30 -7.76 14.19
CA LEU A 53 -12.47 -6.89 14.04
C LEU A 53 -12.57 -6.27 12.63
N PRO A 54 -11.52 -5.68 12.04
CA PRO A 54 -11.57 -5.20 10.66
C PRO A 54 -11.94 -6.29 9.65
N SER A 55 -11.45 -7.52 9.85
CA SER A 55 -11.78 -8.66 8.98
C SER A 55 -13.25 -9.08 9.11
N ALA A 56 -13.79 -9.11 10.33
CA ALA A 56 -15.20 -9.38 10.57
C ALA A 56 -16.10 -8.29 9.96
N LEU A 57 -15.73 -7.01 10.14
CA LEU A 57 -16.42 -5.87 9.52
C LEU A 57 -16.37 -5.94 8.00
N TYR A 58 -15.23 -6.33 7.43
CA TYR A 58 -15.11 -6.57 5.99
C TYR A 58 -16.04 -7.71 5.53
N LEU A 59 -16.06 -8.82 6.24
CA LEU A 59 -16.93 -9.96 5.91
C LEU A 59 -18.40 -9.56 5.90
N ILE A 60 -18.87 -8.83 6.91
CA ILE A 60 -20.25 -8.35 6.98
C ILE A 60 -20.53 -7.32 5.87
N SER A 61 -19.63 -6.35 5.68
CA SER A 61 -19.82 -5.30 4.68
C SER A 61 -19.77 -5.81 3.23
N SER A 62 -19.05 -6.89 2.97
CA SER A 62 -18.93 -7.50 1.64
C SER A 62 -20.28 -7.92 1.05
N TRP A 63 -21.28 -8.22 1.88
CA TRP A 63 -22.63 -8.61 1.43
C TRP A 63 -23.39 -7.45 0.76
N TRP A 64 -23.04 -6.19 1.07
CA TRP A 64 -23.66 -5.02 0.46
C TRP A 64 -22.86 -4.45 -0.72
N ILE A 65 -21.61 -4.87 -0.93
CA ILE A 65 -20.78 -4.38 -2.02
C ILE A 65 -21.25 -5.04 -3.32
N PRO A 66 -21.68 -4.26 -4.34
CA PRO A 66 -22.07 -4.84 -5.62
C PRO A 66 -20.87 -5.48 -6.31
N GLU A 67 -21.10 -6.56 -7.07
CA GLU A 67 -20.06 -7.17 -7.90
C GLU A 67 -19.50 -6.17 -8.92
N SER A 68 -18.25 -6.37 -9.36
CA SER A 68 -17.63 -5.50 -10.35
C SER A 68 -18.44 -5.50 -11.66
N PRO A 69 -18.84 -4.33 -12.20
CA PRO A 69 -19.55 -4.25 -13.49
C PRO A 69 -18.79 -4.93 -14.63
N TYR A 70 -17.46 -4.86 -14.62
CA TYR A 70 -16.58 -5.53 -15.59
C TYR A 70 -16.73 -7.06 -15.53
N TYR A 71 -16.85 -7.62 -14.33
CA TYR A 71 -17.05 -9.05 -14.13
C TYR A 71 -18.42 -9.51 -14.64
N LEU A 72 -19.47 -8.77 -14.30
CA LEU A 72 -20.84 -9.06 -14.72
C LEU A 72 -21.00 -8.99 -16.25
N LEU A 73 -20.39 -7.97 -16.90
CA LEU A 73 -20.38 -7.83 -18.35
C LEU A 73 -19.59 -8.95 -19.05
N ARG A 74 -18.45 -9.39 -18.49
CA ARG A 74 -17.71 -10.58 -18.99
C ARG A 74 -18.54 -11.86 -18.93
N LYS A 75 -19.44 -11.99 -17.94
CA LYS A 75 -20.40 -13.10 -17.83
C LYS A 75 -21.65 -12.93 -18.71
N GLY A 76 -21.77 -11.84 -19.46
CA GLY A 76 -22.94 -11.54 -20.28
C GLY A 76 -24.16 -11.03 -19.49
N LYS A 77 -24.01 -10.74 -18.19
CA LYS A 77 -25.08 -10.27 -17.29
C LYS A 77 -25.21 -8.75 -17.34
N VAL A 78 -25.79 -8.25 -18.42
CA VAL A 78 -25.86 -6.80 -18.71
C VAL A 78 -26.78 -6.05 -17.73
N GLU A 79 -27.89 -6.66 -17.33
CA GLU A 79 -28.85 -6.04 -16.39
C GLU A 79 -28.26 -5.91 -14.98
N ASP A 80 -27.65 -6.99 -14.47
CA ASP A 80 -26.91 -6.99 -13.20
C ASP A 80 -25.80 -5.92 -13.19
N ALA A 81 -25.07 -5.78 -14.30
CA ALA A 81 -24.02 -4.77 -14.44
C ALA A 81 -24.59 -3.34 -14.42
N ALA A 82 -25.75 -3.12 -15.04
CA ALA A 82 -26.45 -1.83 -14.99
C ALA A 82 -26.91 -1.49 -13.57
N ASP A 83 -27.39 -2.48 -12.82
CA ASP A 83 -27.78 -2.29 -11.42
C ASP A 83 -26.59 -2.04 -10.49
N ALA A 84 -25.46 -2.72 -10.72
CA ALA A 84 -24.21 -2.44 -10.02
C ALA A 84 -23.73 -1.00 -10.30
N LEU A 85 -23.75 -0.55 -11.57
CA LEU A 85 -23.40 0.83 -11.94
C LEU A 85 -24.37 1.86 -11.35
N ARG A 86 -25.68 1.58 -11.28
CA ARG A 86 -26.66 2.45 -10.60
C ARG A 86 -26.36 2.63 -9.12
N LYS A 87 -25.87 1.57 -8.45
CA LYS A 87 -25.47 1.63 -7.04
C LYS A 87 -24.14 2.37 -6.84
N LEU A 88 -23.23 2.28 -7.81
CA LEU A 88 -21.89 2.88 -7.74
C LEU A 88 -21.83 4.34 -8.22
N ARG A 89 -22.72 4.76 -9.13
CA ARG A 89 -22.78 6.11 -9.71
C ARG A 89 -24.06 6.81 -9.25
N ILE A 90 -23.94 8.04 -8.76
CA ILE A 90 -25.09 8.84 -8.29
C ILE A 90 -25.94 9.39 -9.49
N ASN A 91 -25.76 8.92 -10.73
CA ASN A 91 -26.25 9.59 -11.95
C ASN A 91 -27.25 8.81 -12.83
N LYS A 92 -27.98 9.59 -13.65
CA LYS A 92 -29.12 9.24 -14.51
C LYS A 92 -28.88 8.08 -15.48
N LYS A 93 -29.97 7.34 -15.80
CA LYS A 93 -30.02 6.13 -16.67
C LYS A 93 -29.26 6.23 -18.00
N ASP A 94 -29.17 7.42 -18.59
CA ASP A 94 -28.55 7.60 -19.92
C ASP A 94 -27.01 7.53 -19.89
N VAL A 95 -26.39 7.96 -18.78
CA VAL A 95 -24.94 7.86 -18.58
C VAL A 95 -24.51 6.39 -18.41
N ILE A 96 -25.35 5.60 -17.75
CA ILE A 96 -25.08 4.19 -17.46
C ILE A 96 -25.07 3.34 -18.74
N LYS A 97 -25.99 3.61 -19.68
CA LYS A 97 -25.99 2.90 -20.97
C LYS A 97 -24.74 3.19 -21.78
N ALA A 98 -24.30 4.45 -21.81
CA ALA A 98 -23.06 4.83 -22.49
C ALA A 98 -21.83 4.19 -21.82
N GLU A 99 -21.76 4.17 -20.49
CA GLU A 99 -20.66 3.54 -19.73
C GLU A 99 -20.62 2.02 -19.95
N ILE A 100 -21.77 1.35 -20.02
CA ILE A 100 -21.86 -0.09 -20.36
C ILE A 100 -21.30 -0.37 -21.77
N GLU A 101 -21.64 0.45 -22.77
CA GLU A 101 -21.14 0.23 -24.13
C GLU A 101 -19.64 0.51 -24.25
N ILE A 102 -19.11 1.50 -23.50
CA ILE A 102 -17.67 1.74 -23.38
C ILE A 102 -16.98 0.51 -22.76
N ILE A 103 -17.45 0.04 -21.60
CA ILE A 103 -16.87 -1.11 -20.91
C ILE A 103 -17.00 -2.38 -21.77
N ARG A 104 -18.10 -2.56 -22.49
CA ARG A 104 -18.31 -3.69 -23.41
C ARG A 104 -17.31 -3.64 -24.58
N GLY A 105 -17.04 -2.44 -25.12
CA GLY A 105 -15.98 -2.22 -26.11
C GLY A 105 -14.61 -2.61 -25.57
N GLU A 106 -14.28 -2.16 -24.35
CA GLU A 106 -13.02 -2.51 -23.67
C GLU A 106 -12.89 -4.04 -23.46
N ILE A 107 -13.95 -4.70 -22.98
CA ILE A 107 -13.92 -6.14 -22.69
C ILE A 107 -13.82 -7.00 -23.96
N LYS A 108 -14.47 -6.60 -25.06
CA LYS A 108 -14.54 -7.42 -26.28
C LYS A 108 -13.18 -7.69 -26.91
N ASP A 109 -12.23 -6.76 -26.69
CA ASP A 109 -10.88 -6.83 -27.23
C ASP A 109 -9.83 -7.31 -26.21
N ILE A 110 -10.24 -7.68 -24.99
CA ILE A 110 -9.34 -8.15 -23.93
C ILE A 110 -9.39 -9.69 -23.85
N PRO A 111 -8.44 -10.41 -24.48
CA PRO A 111 -8.32 -11.85 -24.26
C PRO A 111 -7.93 -12.13 -22.81
N ASN A 112 -8.44 -13.24 -22.25
CA ASN A 112 -8.03 -13.69 -20.93
C ASN A 112 -6.62 -14.29 -21.04
N VAL A 113 -5.60 -13.50 -20.72
CA VAL A 113 -4.21 -13.89 -20.95
C VAL A 113 -3.71 -14.78 -19.81
N GLY A 114 -3.66 -16.09 -20.08
CA GLY A 114 -3.04 -17.05 -19.17
C GLY A 114 -1.52 -16.88 -19.09
N ILE A 115 -0.91 -17.41 -18.02
CA ILE A 115 0.53 -17.27 -17.74
C ILE A 115 1.42 -17.71 -18.92
N LYS A 116 1.02 -18.75 -19.67
CA LYS A 116 1.76 -19.25 -20.82
C LYS A 116 1.94 -18.16 -21.87
N VAL A 117 0.89 -17.38 -22.15
CA VAL A 117 0.93 -16.29 -23.12
C VAL A 117 1.75 -15.10 -22.60
N ILE A 118 1.71 -14.85 -21.27
CA ILE A 118 2.54 -13.82 -20.63
C ILE A 118 4.02 -14.16 -20.75
N VAL A 119 4.40 -15.42 -20.52
CA VAL A 119 5.79 -15.88 -20.59
C VAL A 119 6.28 -16.01 -22.04
N SER A 120 5.41 -16.39 -22.99
CA SER A 120 5.80 -16.48 -24.40
C SER A 120 5.95 -15.10 -25.06
N THR A 121 5.14 -14.11 -24.69
CA THR A 121 5.12 -12.79 -25.33
C THR A 121 6.16 -11.85 -24.70
N SER A 122 7.09 -11.33 -25.52
CA SER A 122 8.19 -10.43 -25.06
C SER A 122 7.69 -9.19 -24.30
N GLN A 123 6.61 -8.57 -24.77
CA GLN A 123 6.02 -7.39 -24.12
C GLN A 123 5.45 -7.70 -22.73
N TYR A 124 4.72 -8.82 -22.58
CA TYR A 124 4.11 -9.21 -21.31
C TYR A 124 5.15 -9.71 -20.30
N ARG A 125 6.23 -10.34 -20.77
CA ARG A 125 7.39 -10.66 -19.91
C ARG A 125 8.02 -9.42 -19.28
N LYS A 126 8.19 -8.35 -20.06
CA LYS A 126 8.74 -7.08 -19.53
C LYS A 126 7.82 -6.48 -18.46
N GLN A 127 6.51 -6.59 -18.63
CA GLN A 127 5.54 -6.15 -17.62
C GLN A 127 5.63 -6.98 -16.34
N LEU A 128 5.64 -8.31 -16.47
CA LEU A 128 5.78 -9.22 -15.33
C LEU A 128 7.08 -8.97 -14.58
N PHE A 129 8.20 -8.84 -15.30
CA PHE A 129 9.49 -8.53 -14.70
C PHE A 129 9.49 -7.18 -13.98
N ALA A 130 8.88 -6.14 -14.56
CA ALA A 130 8.76 -4.83 -13.92
C ALA A 130 7.95 -4.90 -12.62
N VAL A 131 6.82 -5.62 -12.60
CA VAL A 131 6.01 -5.76 -11.38
C VAL A 131 6.77 -6.53 -10.29
N ILE A 132 7.37 -7.67 -10.64
CA ILE A 132 8.18 -8.46 -9.70
C ILE A 132 9.34 -7.63 -9.15
N LEU A 133 10.02 -6.85 -9.99
CA LEU A 133 11.13 -6.00 -9.56
C LEU A 133 10.66 -4.89 -8.61
N LEU A 134 9.51 -4.27 -8.90
CA LEU A 134 8.94 -3.23 -8.06
C LEU A 134 8.49 -3.78 -6.69
N HIS A 135 7.86 -4.95 -6.66
CA HIS A 135 7.48 -5.60 -5.41
C HIS A 135 8.72 -6.10 -4.64
N SER A 136 9.71 -6.66 -5.36
CA SER A 136 11.01 -7.00 -4.77
C SER A 136 11.63 -5.78 -4.07
N ASN A 137 11.64 -4.62 -4.73
CA ASN A 137 12.11 -3.38 -4.12
C ASN A 137 11.30 -3.02 -2.87
N TYR A 138 9.97 -3.11 -2.94
CA TYR A 138 9.09 -2.82 -1.80
C TYR A 138 9.40 -3.69 -0.56
N MET A 139 9.64 -4.99 -0.76
CA MET A 139 9.96 -5.94 0.32
C MET A 139 11.41 -5.81 0.81
N LEU A 140 12.38 -5.67 -0.10
CA LEU A 140 13.81 -5.63 0.22
C LEU A 140 14.26 -4.35 0.92
N VAL A 141 13.47 -3.26 0.84
CA VAL A 141 13.72 -2.03 1.60
C VAL A 141 13.72 -2.27 3.12
N GLY A 142 13.12 -3.37 3.60
CA GLY A 142 13.26 -3.81 4.99
C GLY A 142 12.38 -3.05 5.99
N PHE A 143 11.34 -2.36 5.50
CA PHE A 143 10.40 -1.62 6.35
C PHE A 143 9.78 -2.50 7.44
N ASN A 144 9.35 -3.72 7.10
CA ASN A 144 8.73 -4.64 8.06
C ASN A 144 9.63 -4.95 9.26
N HIS A 145 10.93 -5.09 9.03
CA HIS A 145 11.89 -5.36 10.09
C HIS A 145 12.08 -4.14 11.00
N VAL A 146 12.24 -2.94 10.41
CA VAL A 146 12.36 -1.69 11.16
C VAL A 146 11.09 -1.38 11.94
N ALA A 147 9.91 -1.63 11.35
CA ALA A 147 8.63 -1.37 11.99
C ALA A 147 8.37 -2.35 13.15
N MET A 148 8.69 -3.64 12.99
CA MET A 148 8.51 -4.65 14.04
C MET A 148 9.44 -4.43 15.24
N PHE A 149 10.66 -3.94 14.98
CA PHE A 149 11.67 -3.69 16.01
C PHE A 149 11.86 -2.20 16.32
N SER A 150 10.92 -1.33 15.96
CA SER A 150 11.06 0.12 16.11
C SER A 150 11.35 0.54 17.55
N ASP A 151 10.67 -0.10 18.50
CA ASP A 151 10.85 0.18 19.93
C ASP A 151 12.28 -0.18 20.38
N ILE A 152 12.82 -1.31 19.92
CA ILE A 152 14.20 -1.72 20.22
C ILE A 152 15.19 -0.77 19.57
N VAL A 153 14.96 -0.37 18.32
CA VAL A 153 15.83 0.57 17.59
C VAL A 153 15.89 1.92 18.30
N PHE A 154 14.74 2.44 18.76
CA PHE A 154 14.67 3.69 19.50
C PHE A 154 15.29 3.58 20.89
N ALA A 155 15.09 2.46 21.60
CA ALA A 155 15.75 2.21 22.88
C ALA A 155 17.28 2.15 22.74
N GLN A 156 17.78 1.46 21.72
CA GLN A 156 19.22 1.39 21.40
C GLN A 156 19.81 2.72 20.93
N ALA A 157 18.97 3.64 20.49
CA ALA A 157 19.35 5.01 20.17
C ALA A 157 19.27 5.96 21.37
N GLY A 158 19.08 5.43 22.59
CA GLY A 158 19.15 6.21 23.83
C GLY A 158 17.82 6.83 24.27
N ILE A 159 16.69 6.50 23.62
CA ILE A 159 15.38 6.90 24.13
C ILE A 159 15.07 6.07 25.40
N PRO A 160 14.71 6.70 26.53
CA PRO A 160 14.32 5.98 27.74
C PRO A 160 13.17 5.01 27.48
N LEU A 161 13.26 3.78 27.99
CA LEU A 161 12.29 2.70 27.74
C LEU A 161 10.82 3.10 27.95
N HIS A 162 10.54 3.96 28.94
CA HIS A 162 9.18 4.43 29.23
C HIS A 162 8.62 5.44 28.20
N LEU A 163 9.47 6.01 27.32
CA LEU A 163 9.10 6.94 26.25
C LEU A 163 9.19 6.31 24.85
N VAL A 164 9.82 5.14 24.73
CA VAL A 164 10.07 4.48 23.43
C VAL A 164 8.78 4.25 22.65
N THR A 165 7.75 3.68 23.28
CA THR A 165 6.48 3.42 22.60
C THR A 165 5.77 4.73 22.21
N PHE A 166 5.90 5.79 23.02
CA PHE A 166 5.39 7.12 22.65
C PHE A 166 6.12 7.71 21.45
N ALA A 167 7.45 7.52 21.36
CA ALA A 167 8.23 7.93 20.20
C ALA A 167 7.79 7.17 18.93
N SER A 168 7.56 5.85 19.03
CA SER A 168 6.99 5.04 17.94
C SER A 168 5.63 5.56 17.49
N ILE A 169 4.69 5.81 18.42
CA ILE A 169 3.38 6.40 18.10
C ILE A 169 3.55 7.72 17.36
N GLY A 170 4.47 8.59 17.81
CA GLY A 170 4.76 9.86 17.16
C GLY A 170 5.26 9.70 15.73
N VAL A 171 6.27 8.85 15.51
CA VAL A 171 6.86 8.62 14.18
C VAL A 171 5.86 7.99 13.22
N PHE A 172 5.10 6.98 13.65
CA PHE A 172 4.07 6.37 12.82
C PHE A 172 2.87 7.30 12.58
N GLY A 173 2.55 8.19 13.52
CA GLY A 173 1.54 9.23 13.34
C GLY A 173 1.94 10.24 12.26
N VAL A 174 3.19 10.73 12.30
CA VAL A 174 3.74 11.59 11.24
C VAL A 174 3.78 10.85 9.91
N SER A 175 4.14 9.56 9.92
CA SER A 175 4.15 8.70 8.72
C SER A 175 2.75 8.54 8.10
N PHE A 176 1.72 8.39 8.93
CA PHE A 176 0.32 8.34 8.48
C PHE A 176 -0.12 9.65 7.84
N ILE A 177 0.21 10.79 8.45
CA ILE A 177 -0.03 12.11 7.86
C ILE A 177 0.72 12.23 6.51
N ALA A 178 1.97 11.78 6.46
CA ALA A 178 2.75 11.75 5.23
C ALA A 178 2.12 10.88 4.13
N ALA A 179 1.43 9.77 4.46
CA ALA A 179 0.67 8.98 3.50
C ALA A 179 -0.49 9.76 2.87
N ILE A 180 -1.24 10.52 3.69
CA ILE A 180 -2.36 11.33 3.22
C ILE A 180 -1.87 12.42 2.25
N PHE A 181 -0.79 13.12 2.59
CA PHE A 181 -0.20 14.12 1.70
C PHE A 181 0.50 13.48 0.49
N GLY A 182 1.15 12.34 0.70
CA GLY A 182 1.83 11.54 -0.31
C GLY A 182 0.93 11.15 -1.47
N SER A 183 -0.33 10.79 -1.18
CA SER A 183 -1.36 10.55 -2.21
C SER A 183 -1.52 11.75 -3.18
N LYS A 184 -1.52 12.97 -2.65
CA LYS A 184 -1.61 14.19 -3.49
C LYS A 184 -0.34 14.40 -4.30
N VAL A 185 0.82 14.10 -3.73
CA VAL A 185 2.12 14.18 -4.42
C VAL A 185 2.18 13.18 -5.58
N VAL A 186 1.72 11.94 -5.37
CA VAL A 186 1.58 10.92 -6.43
C VAL A 186 0.64 11.40 -7.53
N GLY A 187 -0.49 12.02 -7.17
CA GLY A 187 -1.41 12.70 -8.09
C GLY A 187 -0.74 13.75 -8.97
N LYS A 188 0.12 14.58 -8.39
CA LYS A 188 0.72 15.73 -9.08
C LYS A 188 1.96 15.38 -9.91
N PHE A 189 2.84 14.52 -9.39
CA PHE A 189 4.15 14.24 -9.98
C PHE A 189 4.23 12.89 -10.69
N GLY A 190 3.23 12.03 -10.50
CA GLY A 190 3.18 10.67 -11.03
C GLY A 190 3.91 9.65 -10.15
N PRO A 191 3.43 8.39 -10.12
CA PRO A 191 3.92 7.38 -9.18
C PRO A 191 5.37 6.95 -9.40
N LEU A 192 5.86 6.96 -10.64
CA LEU A 192 7.25 6.57 -10.94
C LEU A 192 8.25 7.56 -10.34
N LYS A 193 8.02 8.87 -10.53
CA LYS A 193 8.93 9.91 -10.00
C LYS A 193 8.94 9.89 -8.48
N VAL A 194 7.77 9.75 -7.84
CA VAL A 194 7.66 9.63 -6.39
C VAL A 194 8.41 8.40 -5.89
N THR A 195 8.28 7.25 -6.56
CA THR A 195 8.98 6.01 -6.22
C THR A 195 10.50 6.17 -6.31
N LEU A 196 11.01 6.80 -7.38
CA LEU A 196 12.45 7.02 -7.56
C LEU A 196 13.04 7.95 -6.50
N VAL A 197 12.40 9.10 -6.25
CA VAL A 197 12.84 10.05 -5.22
C VAL A 197 12.77 9.42 -3.83
N SER A 198 11.71 8.67 -3.54
CA SER A 198 11.56 7.98 -2.24
C SER A 198 12.67 6.97 -2.02
N ASN A 199 12.99 6.15 -3.04
CA ASN A 199 14.10 5.20 -2.94
C ASN A 199 15.46 5.89 -2.74
N ALA A 200 15.72 7.02 -3.42
CA ALA A 200 16.95 7.78 -3.21
C ALA A 200 17.10 8.28 -1.76
N VAL A 201 16.02 8.81 -1.18
CA VAL A 201 16.02 9.28 0.22
C VAL A 201 16.12 8.12 1.20
N ILE A 202 15.49 6.98 0.91
CA ILE A 202 15.58 5.75 1.71
C ILE A 202 17.03 5.22 1.72
N ILE A 203 17.68 5.12 0.56
CA ILE A 203 19.08 4.69 0.44
C ILE A 203 19.99 5.61 1.27
N PHE A 204 19.81 6.92 1.13
CA PHE A 204 20.58 7.89 1.91
C PHE A 204 20.33 7.73 3.43
N SER A 205 19.08 7.54 3.84
CA SER A 205 18.71 7.37 5.25
C SER A 205 19.29 6.09 5.85
N ILE A 206 19.29 4.98 5.12
CA ILE A 206 19.89 3.71 5.55
C ILE A 206 21.41 3.82 5.61
N ALA A 207 22.03 4.47 4.62
CA ALA A 207 23.48 4.71 4.62
C ALA A 207 23.90 5.57 5.81
N LEU A 208 23.13 6.64 6.09
CA LEU A 208 23.34 7.49 7.26
C LEU A 208 23.18 6.69 8.56
N PHE A 209 22.09 5.93 8.72
CA PHE A 209 21.86 5.06 9.87
C PHE A 209 23.05 4.11 10.11
N THR A 210 23.51 3.44 9.05
CA THR A 210 24.62 2.49 9.13
C THR A 210 25.93 3.16 9.53
N ALA A 211 26.25 4.30 8.89
CA ALA A 211 27.46 5.07 9.19
C ALA A 211 27.46 5.60 10.64
N THR A 212 26.34 6.16 11.09
CA THR A 212 26.18 6.68 12.44
C THR A 212 26.29 5.58 13.50
N ARG A 213 25.78 4.37 13.21
CA ARG A 213 25.95 3.21 14.13
C ARG A 213 27.39 2.72 14.17
N ALA A 214 28.06 2.62 13.03
CA ALA A 214 29.47 2.20 12.96
C ALA A 214 30.40 3.18 13.70
N THR A 215 30.09 4.48 13.66
CA THR A 215 30.89 5.55 14.27
C THR A 215 30.44 5.94 15.68
N SER A 216 29.49 5.22 16.27
CA SER A 216 28.86 5.54 17.56
C SER A 216 29.84 5.78 18.72
N HIS A 217 31.03 5.16 18.67
CA HIS A 217 32.11 5.34 19.64
C HIS A 217 32.78 6.73 19.61
N LEU A 218 32.72 7.45 18.49
CA LEU A 218 33.40 8.75 18.30
C LEU A 218 32.64 9.92 18.95
N ALA A 219 31.31 9.85 19.00
CA ALA A 219 30.48 10.92 19.55
C ALA A 219 29.19 10.33 20.17
N PRO A 220 29.29 9.76 21.39
CA PRO A 220 28.20 9.00 22.01
C PRO A 220 26.96 9.85 22.33
N THR A 221 27.11 11.17 22.43
CA THR A 221 26.00 12.07 22.78
C THR A 221 25.18 12.51 21.57
N ILE A 222 25.79 12.66 20.38
CA ILE A 222 25.14 13.29 19.21
C ILE A 222 24.65 12.24 18.20
N LEU A 223 25.45 11.19 17.99
CA LEU A 223 25.15 10.16 16.99
C LEU A 223 23.83 9.39 17.23
N PRO A 224 23.37 9.14 18.47
CA PRO A 224 22.08 8.51 18.67
C PRO A 224 20.90 9.34 18.16
N TYR A 225 20.94 10.67 18.29
CA TYR A 225 19.90 11.56 17.74
C TYR A 225 19.85 11.52 16.21
N ILE A 226 21.01 11.50 15.55
CA ILE A 226 21.10 11.36 14.09
C ILE A 226 20.50 10.02 13.63
N THR A 227 20.74 8.95 14.41
CA THR A 227 20.17 7.62 14.14
C THR A 227 18.64 7.65 14.19
N ILE A 228 18.05 8.29 15.20
CA ILE A 228 16.59 8.42 15.36
C ILE A 228 16.00 9.20 14.18
N VAL A 229 16.63 10.31 13.79
CA VAL A 229 16.18 11.12 12.65
C VAL A 229 16.26 10.32 11.35
N ALA A 230 17.36 9.58 11.11
CA ALA A 230 17.52 8.75 9.93
C ALA A 230 16.43 7.66 9.82
N VAL A 231 16.12 6.98 10.93
CA VAL A 231 15.04 5.97 10.98
C VAL A 231 13.67 6.62 10.80
N GLY A 232 13.43 7.78 11.42
CA GLY A 232 12.18 8.52 11.27
C GLY A 232 11.94 8.94 9.82
N VAL A 233 12.95 9.51 9.16
CA VAL A 233 12.89 9.89 7.73
C VAL A 233 12.64 8.65 6.86
N PHE A 234 13.33 7.54 7.13
CA PHE A 234 13.10 6.27 6.44
C PHE A 234 11.62 5.82 6.54
N LEU A 235 11.05 5.79 7.75
CA LEU A 235 9.67 5.36 7.98
C LEU A 235 8.66 6.30 7.31
N ILE A 236 8.86 7.61 7.43
CA ILE A 236 8.00 8.64 6.85
C ILE A 236 8.01 8.56 5.32
N VAL A 237 9.18 8.43 4.70
CA VAL A 237 9.34 8.40 3.24
C VAL A 237 8.85 7.08 2.65
N TRP A 238 9.07 5.96 3.33
CA TRP A 238 8.51 4.68 2.90
C TRP A 238 6.98 4.74 2.91
N THR A 239 6.39 5.23 4.00
CA THR A 239 4.93 5.27 4.19
C THR A 239 4.27 6.30 3.29
N GLY A 240 4.84 7.50 3.16
CA GLY A 240 4.32 8.61 2.38
C GLY A 240 4.61 8.53 0.87
N GLY A 241 5.70 7.88 0.50
CA GLY A 241 6.16 7.80 -0.88
C GLY A 241 5.95 6.42 -1.48
N LEU A 242 6.80 5.47 -1.09
CA LEU A 242 6.87 4.15 -1.72
C LEU A 242 5.56 3.37 -1.56
N ASN A 243 4.98 3.34 -0.36
CA ASN A 243 3.76 2.61 -0.05
C ASN A 243 2.53 3.16 -0.79
N VAL A 244 2.39 4.50 -0.85
CA VAL A 244 1.25 5.12 -1.53
C VAL A 244 1.39 5.06 -3.06
N ALA A 245 2.62 5.07 -3.59
CA ALA A 245 2.89 5.00 -5.02
C ALA A 245 2.84 3.58 -5.61
N LEU A 246 2.99 2.53 -4.80
CA LEU A 246 3.12 1.13 -5.26
C LEU A 246 1.94 0.67 -6.13
N PHE A 247 0.72 0.74 -5.60
CA PHE A 247 -0.48 0.31 -6.32
C PHE A 247 -0.73 1.12 -7.58
N PRO A 248 -0.66 2.47 -7.55
CA PRO A 248 -0.69 3.27 -8.78
C PRO A 248 0.36 2.86 -9.82
N LEU A 249 1.55 2.48 -9.38
CA LEU A 249 2.64 2.08 -10.27
C LEU A 249 2.36 0.73 -10.93
N PHE A 250 1.88 -0.27 -10.18
CA PHE A 250 1.43 -1.56 -10.73
C PHE A 250 0.34 -1.37 -11.77
N MET A 251 -0.60 -0.48 -11.51
CA MET A 251 -1.70 -0.18 -12.42
C MET A 251 -1.22 0.47 -13.73
N ASN A 252 -0.16 1.28 -13.69
CA ASN A 252 0.44 1.89 -14.88
C ASN A 252 1.23 0.88 -15.74
N TYR A 253 1.88 -0.11 -15.12
CA TYR A 253 2.67 -1.11 -15.84
C TYR A 253 1.84 -2.30 -16.35
N THR A 254 0.66 -2.54 -15.78
CA THR A 254 -0.20 -3.65 -16.17
C THR A 254 -1.33 -3.20 -17.08
N ILE A 255 -1.45 -3.87 -18.24
CA ILE A 255 -2.62 -3.74 -19.10
C ILE A 255 -3.77 -4.50 -18.45
N GLU A 256 -5.01 -4.06 -18.63
CA GLU A 256 -6.19 -4.71 -18.07
C GLU A 256 -6.29 -6.21 -18.41
N ALA A 257 -5.79 -6.61 -19.57
CA ALA A 257 -5.70 -8.00 -20.01
C ALA A 257 -4.75 -8.88 -19.18
N THR A 258 -3.63 -8.33 -18.73
CA THR A 258 -2.58 -9.06 -18.02
C THR A 258 -2.61 -8.82 -16.51
N ARG A 259 -3.27 -7.76 -16.05
CA ARG A 259 -3.30 -7.29 -14.67
C ARG A 259 -3.65 -8.37 -13.65
N VAL A 260 -4.75 -9.10 -13.87
CA VAL A 260 -5.21 -10.13 -12.93
C VAL A 260 -4.16 -11.24 -12.80
N THR A 261 -3.65 -11.73 -13.93
CA THR A 261 -2.66 -12.81 -13.95
C THR A 261 -1.33 -12.34 -13.36
N VAL A 262 -0.83 -11.15 -13.72
CA VAL A 262 0.43 -10.61 -13.20
C VAL A 262 0.36 -10.40 -11.69
N LEU A 263 -0.72 -9.79 -11.18
CA LEU A 263 -0.89 -9.56 -9.73
C LEU A 263 -1.09 -10.86 -8.95
N ALA A 264 -1.77 -11.86 -9.53
CA ALA A 264 -1.92 -13.17 -8.89
C ALA A 264 -0.57 -13.89 -8.74
N TYR A 265 0.27 -13.86 -9.78
CA TYR A 265 1.61 -14.45 -9.72
C TYR A 265 2.55 -13.69 -8.79
N ASP A 266 2.52 -12.36 -8.85
CA ASP A 266 3.24 -11.49 -7.93
C ASP A 266 2.85 -11.82 -6.48
N SER A 267 1.56 -11.99 -6.19
CA SER A 267 1.09 -12.42 -4.87
C SER A 267 1.65 -13.79 -4.47
N VAL A 268 1.76 -14.77 -5.38
CA VAL A 268 2.34 -16.09 -5.09
C VAL A 268 3.86 -16.03 -4.82
N VAL A 269 4.56 -15.09 -5.45
CA VAL A 269 6.02 -14.94 -5.27
C VAL A 269 6.36 -14.29 -3.93
N PHE A 270 5.50 -13.42 -3.41
CA PHE A 270 5.75 -12.62 -2.20
C PHE A 270 4.84 -12.97 -1.00
N TRP A 271 3.99 -14.00 -1.11
CA TRP A 271 3.31 -14.64 0.03
C TRP A 271 4.22 -15.64 0.73
#